data_AF-A0A5J4KYS6-F1
#
_entry.id   AF-A0A5J4KYS6-F1
#
_cell.length_a   1.000
_cell.length_b   1.000
_cell.length_c   1.000
_cell.angle_alpha   90.00
_cell.angle_beta   90.00
_cell.angle_gamma   90.00
#
_symmetry.space_group_name_H-M   'P 1'
#
loop_
_entity.id
_entity.type
_entity.pdbx_description
1 polymer ?
#
loop_
_entity_poly.entity_id
_entity_poly.type
_entity_poly.pdbx_seq_one_letter_code
_entity_poly.pdbx_strand_id
1 'polypeptide(L)' 'MLLEIVRQVRRYKAEQGLSVGATLECIKLTTATATISMLQAAQCDIQSATRAQILDLEVQPDESAASLEPLQIEIVLAKA' A
#
# COMPACT_ATOMS: atom_id res chain seq x y z
N MET A 1 -0.49 10.35 3.10
CA MET A 1 0.05 8.99 2.95
C MET A 1 -0.88 7.88 3.45
N LEU A 2 -1.06 7.63 4.77
CA LEU A 2 -1.95 6.54 5.24
C LEU A 2 -3.38 6.67 4.70
N LEU A 3 -3.94 7.89 4.73
CA LEU A 3 -5.26 8.16 4.16
C LEU A 3 -5.33 7.87 2.65
N GLU A 4 -4.25 8.11 1.90
CA GLU A 4 -4.20 7.83 0.46
C GLU A 4 -4.16 6.33 0.20
N ILE A 5 -3.35 5.58 0.96
CA ILE A 5 -3.31 4.10 0.92
C ILE A 5 -4.71 3.53 1.19
N VAL A 6 -5.35 3.96 2.28
CA VAL A 6 -6.68 3.48 2.66
C VAL A 6 -7.73 3.86 1.61
N ARG A 7 -7.66 5.06 1.02
CA ARG A 7 -8.57 5.48 -0.06
C ARG A 7 -8.42 4.60 -1.29
N GLN A 8 -7.20 4.34 -1.74
CA GLN A 8 -6.96 3.49 -2.91
C GLN A 8 -7.40 2.04 -2.66
N VAL A 9 -7.07 1.48 -1.50
CA VAL A 9 -7.51 0.13 -1.11
C VAL A 9 -9.03 0.02 -1.04
N ARG A 10 -9.71 1.00 -0.45
CA ARG A 10 -11.17 0.99 -0.37
C ARG A 10 -11.80 1.09 -1.76
N ARG A 11 -11.25 1.92 -2.64
CA ARG A 11 -11.70 2.04 -4.03
C ARG A 11 -11.53 0.72 -4.78
N TYR A 12 -10.36 0.10 -4.68
CA TYR A 12 -10.10 -1.20 -5.28
C TYR A 12 -11.08 -2.26 -4.78
N LYS A 13 -11.29 -2.38 -3.46
CA LYS A 13 -12.27 -3.32 -2.90
C LYS A 13 -13.67 -3.09 -3.47
N ALA A 14 -14.10 -1.83 -3.58
CA ALA A 14 -15.40 -1.51 -4.18
C ALA A 14 -15.48 -1.91 -5.67
N GLU A 15 -14.42 -1.66 -6.44
CA GLU A 15 -14.32 -2.04 -7.86
C GLU A 15 -14.33 -3.58 -8.05
N GLN A 16 -13.82 -4.33 -7.07
CA GLN A 16 -13.86 -5.80 -7.06
C GLN A 16 -15.12 -6.39 -6.38
N GLY A 17 -16.06 -5.56 -5.93
CA GLY A 17 -17.27 -6.02 -5.21
C GLY A 17 -17.00 -6.57 -3.80
N LEU A 18 -15.84 -6.27 -3.22
CA LEU A 18 -15.43 -6.69 -1.88
C LEU A 18 -15.94 -5.72 -0.80
N SER A 19 -16.28 -6.26 0.37
CA SER A 19 -16.59 -5.42 1.53
C SER A 19 -15.36 -4.65 2.01
N VAL A 20 -15.56 -3.52 2.70
CA VAL A 20 -14.45 -2.74 3.28
C VAL A 20 -13.60 -3.58 4.24
N GLY A 21 -14.25 -4.51 4.97
CA GLY A 21 -13.62 -5.42 5.91
C GLY A 21 -12.97 -6.66 5.29
N ALA A 22 -13.11 -6.87 3.98
CA ALA A 22 -12.51 -8.03 3.30
C ALA A 22 -10.99 -8.02 3.48
N THR A 23 -10.42 -9.17 3.80
CA THR A 23 -8.96 -9.31 3.95
C THR A 23 -8.27 -9.27 2.60
N LEU A 24 -7.10 -8.65 2.56
CA LEU A 24 -6.19 -8.69 1.42
C LEU A 24 -4.99 -9.57 1.80
N GLU A 25 -4.46 -10.33 0.84
CA GLU A 25 -3.26 -11.13 1.08
C GLU A 25 -2.05 -10.21 1.22
N CYS A 26 -1.83 -9.35 0.23
CA CYS A 26 -0.69 -8.46 0.20
C CYS A 26 -1.04 -7.10 -0.38
N ILE A 27 -0.44 -6.06 0.19
CA ILE A 27 -0.32 -4.75 -0.46
C ILE A 27 1.15 -4.51 -0.70
N LYS A 28 1.49 -4.21 -1.95
CA LYS A 28 2.82 -3.76 -2.33
C LYS A 28 2.81 -2.25 -2.44
N LEU A 29 3.74 -1.60 -1.75
CA LEU A 29 3.96 -0.17 -1.85
C LEU A 29 5.36 0.08 -2.41
N THR A 30 5.42 0.77 -3.53
CA THR A 30 6.69 1.27 -4.07
C THR A 30 6.83 2.74 -3.72
N THR A 31 7.94 3.10 -3.08
CA THR A 31 8.16 4.45 -2.56
C THR A 31 9.62 4.90 -2.70
N ALA A 32 9.87 6.18 -2.47
CA ALA A 32 11.23 6.71 -2.42
C ALA A 32 11.99 6.20 -1.18
N THR A 33 13.32 6.14 -1.25
CA THR A 33 14.18 5.72 -0.13
C THR A 33 13.93 6.56 1.13
N ALA A 34 13.66 7.86 0.98
CA ALA A 34 13.43 8.76 2.11
C ALA A 34 12.15 8.45 2.91
N THR A 35 11.18 7.75 2.30
CA THR A 35 9.86 7.50 2.89
C THR A 35 9.70 6.08 3.43
N ILE A 36 10.63 5.17 3.14
CA ILE A 36 10.50 3.75 3.53
C ILE A 36 10.46 3.56 5.05
N SER A 37 11.34 4.23 5.81
CA SER A 37 11.39 4.08 7.27
C SER A 37 10.09 4.56 7.94
N MET A 38 9.45 5.60 7.37
CA MET A 38 8.15 6.08 7.85
C MET A 38 7.04 5.05 7.57
N LEU A 39 7.04 4.42 6.39
CA LEU A 39 6.07 3.36 6.06
C LEU A 39 6.28 2.11 6.91
N GLN A 40 7.53 1.73 7.20
CA GLN A 40 7.87 0.64 8.11
C GLN A 40 7.35 0.93 9.52
N ALA A 41 7.58 2.14 10.03
CA ALA A 41 7.07 2.53 11.36
C ALA A 41 5.54 2.49 11.43
N ALA A 42 4.84 2.78 10.32
CA ALA A 42 3.39 2.74 10.22
C ALA A 42 2.81 1.39 9.75
N GLN A 43 3.63 0.33 9.65
CA GLN A 43 3.23 -0.95 9.06
C GLN A 43 1.96 -1.54 9.71
N CYS A 44 1.92 -1.59 11.04
CA CYS A 44 0.77 -2.15 11.76
C CYS A 44 -0.52 -1.35 11.50
N ASP A 45 -0.42 -0.02 11.45
CA ASP A 45 -1.56 0.86 11.16
C ASP A 45 -2.05 0.66 9.73
N ILE A 46 -1.13 0.55 8.77
CA ILE A 46 -1.45 0.27 7.37
C ILE A 46 -2.14 -1.09 7.25
N GLN A 47 -1.59 -2.16 7.82
CA GLN A 47 -2.18 -3.50 7.77
C GLN A 47 -3.57 -3.53 8.43
N SER A 48 -3.72 -2.91 9.61
CA SER A 48 -5.01 -2.83 10.32
C SER A 48 -6.07 -2.09 9.50
N ALA A 49 -5.74 -0.91 8.98
CA ALA A 49 -6.67 -0.06 8.25
C ALA A 49 -7.06 -0.65 6.88
N THR A 50 -6.17 -1.43 6.27
CA THR A 50 -6.39 -2.03 4.94
C THR A 50 -6.88 -3.48 4.99
N ARG A 51 -6.76 -4.14 6.15
CA ARG A 51 -6.98 -5.59 6.33
C ARG A 51 -6.03 -6.45 5.49
N ALA A 52 -4.85 -5.94 5.16
CA ALA A 52 -3.81 -6.71 4.49
C ALA A 52 -3.05 -7.59 5.48
N GLN A 53 -2.80 -8.85 5.11
CA GLN A 53 -1.98 -9.77 5.90
C GLN A 53 -0.49 -9.42 5.76
N ILE A 54 -0.06 -9.10 4.55
CA ILE A 54 1.31 -8.76 4.21
C ILE A 54 1.37 -7.32 3.70
N LEU A 55 2.37 -6.57 4.15
CA LEU A 55 2.75 -5.29 3.58
C LEU A 55 4.16 -5.44 3.03
N ASP A 56 4.28 -5.36 1.71
CA ASP A 56 5.55 -5.45 0.99
C ASP A 56 5.97 -4.04 0.59
N LEU A 57 7.18 -3.63 0.99
CA LEU A 57 7.68 -2.28 0.80
C LEU A 57 8.90 -2.35 -0.12
N GLU A 58 8.74 -1.80 -1.31
CA GLU A 58 9.80 -1.72 -2.31
C GLU A 58 10.28 -0.28 -2.46
N VAL A 59 11.59 -0.12 -2.60
CA VAL A 59 12.19 1.19 -2.91
C VAL A 59 12.26 1.31 -4.43
N GLN A 60 11.77 2.43 -4.96
CA GLN A 60 11.95 2.73 -6.38
C GLN A 60 13.44 2.90 -6.67
N PRO A 61 14.04 2.12 -7.60
CA PRO A 61 15.44 2.27 -7.95
C PRO A 61 15.66 3.66 -8.53
N ASP A 62 16.63 4.37 -7.95
CA ASP A 62 16.90 5.78 -8.17
C ASP A 62 17.49 6.00 -9.58
N GLU A 63 16.63 6.31 -10.56
CA GLU A 63 17.05 7.00 -11.79
C GLU A 63 16.51 8.42 -11.78
N SER A 64 17.28 9.30 -11.13
CA SER A 64 17.17 10.76 -11.07
C SER A 64 16.52 11.30 -9.80
N ALA A 65 17.41 11.79 -8.93
CA ALA A 65 17.16 12.73 -7.86
C ALA A 65 16.47 14.01 -8.37
N ALA A 66 15.16 13.98 -8.63
CA ALA A 66 14.36 15.19 -8.87
C ALA A 66 12.83 15.01 -8.82
N SER A 67 12.27 13.80 -8.86
CA SER A 67 10.81 13.67 -8.92
C SER A 67 10.24 13.24 -7.58
N LEU A 68 9.36 14.08 -7.04
CA LEU A 68 8.37 13.75 -6.02
C LEU A 68 7.37 12.74 -6.60
N GLU A 69 7.83 11.58 -7.08
CA GLU A 69 6.93 10.60 -7.68
C GLU A 69 5.96 10.09 -6.62
N PRO A 70 4.67 9.95 -6.98
CA PRO A 70 3.64 9.52 -6.05
C PRO A 70 3.89 8.07 -5.63
N LEU A 71 3.59 7.77 -4.36
CA LEU A 71 3.49 6.42 -3.82
C LEU A 71 2.68 5.53 -4.78
N GLN A 72 3.30 4.49 -5.32
CA GLN A 72 2.61 3.51 -6.15
C GLN A 72 2.11 2.36 -5.27
N ILE A 73 0.86 1.95 -5.51
CA ILE A 73 0.18 0.94 -4.71
C ILE A 73 -0.32 -0.15 -5.64
N GLU A 74 0.16 -1.37 -5.43
CA GLU A 74 -0.34 -2.57 -6.06
C GLU A 74 -0.99 -3.48 -5.01
N ILE A 75 -2.17 -4.03 -5.32
CA ILE A 75 -2.96 -4.83 -4.38
C ILE A 75 -3.09 -6.25 -4.92
N VAL A 76 -2.65 -7.22 -4.12
CA VAL A 76 -2.76 -8.65 -4.44
C VAL A 76 -3.85 -9.27 -3.58
N LEU A 77 -4.82 -9.91 -4.24
CA LEU A 77 -5.94 -10.58 -3.59
C LEU A 77 -5.54 -11.95 -3.09
N ALA A 78 -6.03 -12.30 -1.90
CA ALA A 78 -6.05 -13.68 -1.43
C ALA A 78 -6.91 -14.49 -2.41
N LYS A 79 -6.33 -15.53 -3.00
CA LYS A 79 -7.09 -16.49 -3.81
C LYS A 79 -8.07 -17.21 -2.87
N ALA A 80 -9.37 -17.01 -3.12
CA ALA A 80 -10.45 -17.66 -2.38
C ALA A 80 -10.47 -19.18 -2.58
#